data_AF-A0A538FZW2-F1
#
_entry.id   AF-A0A538FZW2-F1
#
_cell.length_a   1.000
_cell.length_b   1.000
_cell.length_c   1.000
_cell.angle_alpha   90.00
_cell.angle_beta   90.00
_cell.angle_gamma   90.00
#
_symmetry.space_group_name_H-M   'P 1'
#
loop_
_entity.id
_entity.type
_entity.pdbx_description
1 polymer ?
#
loop_
_entity_poly.entity_id
_entity_poly.type
_entity_poly.pdbx_seq_one_letter_code
_entity_poly.pdbx_strand_id
1 'polypeptide(L)' 'LRGDEEVLLCWRLGEDEVAFWHSLDEGFAGRKPLPIE' A
#
# COMPACT_ATOMS: atom_id res chain seq x y z
N LEU A 1 4.64 8.97 -1.70
CA LEU A 1 3.47 9.88 -1.65
C LEU A 1 2.54 9.53 -2.80
N ARG A 2 1.23 9.64 -2.61
CA ARG A 2 0.23 9.55 -3.69
C ARG A 2 -0.31 10.95 -3.93
N GLY A 3 0.19 11.63 -4.97
CA GLY A 3 0.07 13.09 -5.03
C GLY A 3 0.83 13.70 -3.85
N ASP A 4 0.17 14.55 -3.08
CA ASP A 4 0.72 15.19 -1.87
C ASP A 4 0.46 14.39 -0.58
N GLU A 5 -0.23 13.25 -0.66
CA GLU A 5 -0.60 12.45 0.50
C GLU A 5 0.50 11.43 0.86
N GLU A 6 0.86 11.35 2.15
CA GLU A 6 1.74 10.30 2.65
C GLU A 6 1.00 8.96 2.72
N VAL A 7 1.62 7.93 2.14
CA VAL A 7 1.09 6.58 2.09
C VAL A 7 2.19 5.60 2.45
N LEU A 8 1.79 4.49 3.05
CA LEU A 8 2.70 3.43 3.45
C LEU A 8 2.62 2.28 2.45
N LEU A 9 3.78 1.76 2.08
CA LEU A 9 3.88 0.49 1.36
C LEU A 9 3.45 -0.65 2.28
N CYS A 10 2.64 -1.55 1.74
CA CYS A 10 1.99 -2.60 2.51
C CYS A 10 2.32 -3.97 1.94
N TRP A 11 2.96 -4.79 2.76
CA TRP A 11 3.31 -6.17 2.44
C TRP A 11 2.59 -7.14 3.36
N ARG A 12 2.24 -8.31 2.84
CA ARG A 12 1.69 -9.43 3.61
C ARG A 12 2.56 -10.66 3.42
N LEU A 13 2.75 -11.45 4.49
CA LEU A 13 3.44 -12.74 4.41
C LEU A 13 2.83 -13.62 3.30
N GLY A 14 3.69 -14.11 2.42
CA GLY A 14 3.31 -14.88 1.23
C GLY A 14 3.18 -14.07 -0.05
N GLU A 15 3.38 -12.75 0.00
CA GLU A 15 3.57 -11.93 -1.21
C GLU A 15 5.05 -11.93 -1.60
N ASP A 16 5.31 -12.20 -2.89
CA ASP A 16 6.66 -12.25 -3.45
C ASP A 16 7.33 -10.86 -3.45
N GLU A 17 6.53 -9.80 -3.57
CA GLU A 17 6.97 -8.41 -3.55
C GLU A 17 5.90 -7.49 -2.92
N VAL A 18 6.28 -6.24 -2.67
CA VAL A 18 5.32 -5.22 -2.22
C VAL A 18 4.41 -4.85 -3.40
N ALA A 19 3.15 -5.24 -3.32
CA ALA A 19 2.16 -4.97 -4.37
C ALA A 19 1.02 -4.03 -3.93
N PHE A 20 1.02 -3.59 -2.66
CA PHE A 20 -0.07 -2.80 -2.09
C PHE A 20 0.44 -1.60 -1.29
N TRP A 21 -0.45 -0.64 -1.06
CA TRP A 21 -0.26 0.51 -0.20
C TRP A 21 -1.55 0.80 0.61
N HIS A 22 -1.46 1.65 1.63
CA HIS A 22 -2.62 2.21 2.36
C HIS A 22 -2.32 3.60 2.92
N SER A 23 -3.35 4.37 3.30
CA SER A 23 -3.17 5.61 4.08
C SER A 23 -2.76 5.29 5.53
N LEU A 24 -2.32 6.31 6.28
CA LEU A 24 -1.97 6.12 7.70
C LEU A 24 -3.18 5.70 8.55
N ASP A 25 -4.37 6.19 8.22
CA ASP A 25 -5.60 6.02 9.01
C ASP A 25 -6.33 4.71 8.69
N GLU A 26 -6.26 4.23 7.44
CA GLU A 26 -6.90 2.98 7.03
C GLU A 26 -6.15 1.73 7.55
N GLY A 27 -4.84 1.85 7.71
CA GLY A 27 -3.95 0.76 8.09
C GLY A 27 -4.02 -0.45 7.15
N PHE A 28 -3.63 -1.62 7.65
CA PHE A 28 -3.58 -2.86 6.86
C PHE A 28 -4.94 -3.28 6.27
N ALA A 29 -6.07 -2.88 6.86
CA ALA A 29 -7.39 -3.24 6.35
C ALA A 29 -7.74 -2.52 5.03
N GLY A 30 -7.17 -1.34 4.77
CA GLY A 30 -7.43 -0.53 3.57
C GLY A 30 -6.43 -0.72 2.45
N ARG A 31 -5.85 -1.93 2.32
CA ARG A 31 -4.88 -2.23 1.26
C ARG A 31 -5.46 -1.97 -0.13
N LYS A 32 -4.75 -1.14 -0.89
CA LYS A 32 -5.04 -0.79 -2.28
C LYS A 32 -3.88 -1.26 -3.16
N PRO A 33 -4.13 -1.80 -4.35
CA PRO A 33 -3.06 -2.25 -5.25
C PRO A 33 -2.19 -1.05 -5.66
N LEU A 34 -0.90 -1.30 -5.81
CA LEU A 34 -0.01 -0.37 -6.51
C LEU A 34 -0.38 -0.35 -8.00
N PRO A 35 -0.38 0.81 -8.66
CA PRO A 35 -0.42 0.86 -10.11
C PRO A 35 0.93 0.37 -10.62
N ILE A 36 1.01 -0.92 -10.95
CA ILE A 36 2.15 -1.50 -11.67
C ILE A 36 1.77 -1.47 -13.15
N GLU A 37 2.56 -0.77 -13.97
CA GLU A 37 2.46 -0.85 -15.43
C GLU A 37 3.03 -2.19 -15.93
#